data_AF-A0A803Q9J5-F1
#
_entry.id   AF-A0A803Q9J5-F1
#
_cell.length_a   1.000
_cell.length_b   1.000
_cell.length_c   1.000
_cell.angle_alpha   90.00
_cell.angle_beta   90.00
_cell.angle_gamma   90.00
#
_symmetry.space_group_name_H-M   'P 1'
#
loop_
_entity.id
_entity.type
_entity.pdbx_description
1 polymer ?
#
loop_
_entity_poly.entity_id
_entity_poly.type
_entity_poly.pdbx_seq_one_letter_code
_entity_poly.pdbx_strand_id
1 'polypeptide(L)' 'MTVNAIGTELAAAKDEIEMMKKLGIPVGFDSTKGKHVPGADVSGIRPVTKRQPRQYMNRRGGFNRPLPAERNR' A
#
# COMPACT_ATOMS: atom_id res chain seq x y z
N MET A 1 -45.63 29.51 29.63
CA MET A 1 -44.20 29.68 29.31
C MET A 1 -43.64 28.32 28.92
N THR A 2 -42.80 28.32 27.90
CA THR A 2 -42.51 27.21 26.97
C THR A 2 -41.74 26.03 27.55
N VAL A 3 -42.11 24.86 27.03
CA VAL A 3 -41.48 23.52 27.08
C VAL A 3 -39.94 23.51 27.10
N ASN A 4 -39.35 22.95 28.16
CA ASN A 4 -37.97 22.46 28.17
C ASN A 4 -37.97 20.98 27.75
N ALA A 5 -37.98 20.71 26.44
CA ALA A 5 -38.00 19.36 25.87
C ALA A 5 -36.86 19.11 24.87
N ILE A 6 -35.69 19.70 25.10
CA ILE A 6 -34.55 19.61 24.16
C ILE A 6 -33.46 18.61 24.65
N GLY A 7 -33.59 18.03 25.85
CA GLY A 7 -32.52 17.26 26.50
C GLY A 7 -32.50 15.74 26.31
N THR A 8 -33.58 15.11 25.81
CA THR A 8 -33.76 13.64 25.91
C THR A 8 -33.36 12.85 24.66
N GLU A 9 -33.30 13.48 23.50
CA GLU A 9 -33.05 12.79 22.22
C GLU A 9 -31.57 12.36 22.04
N LEU A 10 -30.63 13.09 22.62
CA LEU A 10 -29.20 12.79 22.54
C LEU A 10 -28.78 11.59 23.41
N ALA A 11 -29.55 11.26 24.45
CA ALA A 11 -29.30 10.13 25.34
C ALA A 11 -29.74 8.82 24.69
N ALA A 12 -30.93 8.78 24.09
CA ALA A 12 -31.44 7.63 23.36
C ALA A 12 -30.54 7.26 22.17
N ALA A 13 -30.03 8.26 21.43
CA ALA A 13 -29.10 8.03 20.33
C ALA A 13 -27.76 7.40 20.80
N LYS A 14 -27.27 7.75 22.00
CA LYS A 14 -26.05 7.15 22.56
C LYS A 14 -26.28 5.70 22.97
N ASP A 15 -27.41 5.40 23.60
CA ASP A 15 -27.78 4.04 24.01
C ASP A 15 -27.98 3.12 22.80
N GLU A 16 -28.56 3.63 21.71
CA GLU A 16 -28.73 2.91 20.45
C GLU A 16 -27.39 2.62 19.76
N ILE A 17 -26.49 3.60 19.73
CA ILE A 17 -25.11 3.45 19.24
C ILE A 17 -24.33 2.43 20.09
N GLU A 18 -24.55 2.40 21.41
CA GLU A 18 -23.93 1.40 22.29
C GLU A 18 -24.50 -0.01 22.07
N MET A 19 -25.80 -0.15 21.81
CA MET A 19 -26.40 -1.43 21.42
C MET A 19 -25.88 -1.92 20.06
N MET A 20 -25.71 -1.04 19.08
CA MET A 20 -25.13 -1.41 17.78
C MET A 20 -23.68 -1.89 17.91
N LYS A 21 -22.87 -1.25 18.78
CA LYS A 21 -21.52 -1.73 19.12
C LYS A 21 -21.54 -3.12 19.76
N LYS A 22 -22.48 -3.38 20.68
CA LYS A 22 -22.64 -4.70 21.34
C LYS A 22 -23.07 -5.80 20.37
N LEU A 23 -23.87 -5.45 19.36
CA LEU A 23 -24.34 -6.36 18.32
C LEU A 23 -23.32 -6.51 17.16
N GLY A 24 -22.15 -5.88 17.25
CA GLY A 24 -21.10 -5.96 16.24
C GLY A 24 -21.44 -5.25 14.92
N ILE A 25 -22.47 -4.40 14.92
CA ILE A 25 -22.87 -3.61 13.76
C ILE A 25 -21.96 -2.37 13.72
N PRO A 26 -21.10 -2.24 12.68
CA PRO A 26 -20.18 -1.11 12.60
C PRO A 26 -20.96 0.19 12.43
N VAL A 27 -20.82 1.09 13.41
CA VAL A 27 -21.52 2.39 13.45
C VAL A 27 -20.92 3.43 12.50
N GLY A 28 -19.81 3.09 11.83
CA GLY A 28 -19.12 3.95 10.88
C GLY A 28 -18.28 3.13 9.89
N PHE A 29 -18.08 3.69 8.70
CA PHE A 29 -17.24 3.10 7.67
C PHE A 29 -15.90 3.83 7.62
N ASP A 30 -14.88 3.25 8.26
CA ASP A 30 -13.53 3.81 8.23
C ASP A 30 -12.84 3.50 6.90
N SER A 31 -12.17 4.51 6.31
CA SER A 31 -11.36 4.31 5.12
C SER A 31 -9.94 3.86 5.48
N THR A 32 -9.41 2.92 4.71
CA THR A 32 -8.00 2.51 4.71
C THR A 32 -7.13 3.37 3.79
N LYS A 33 -7.71 4.37 3.09
CA LYS A 33 -6.98 5.25 2.16
C LYS A 33 -5.86 6.00 2.89
N GLY A 34 -4.62 5.78 2.46
CA GLY A 34 -3.43 6.43 3.01
C GLY A 34 -2.95 5.88 4.36
N LYS A 35 -3.58 4.82 4.89
CA LYS A 35 -3.13 4.11 6.10
C LYS A 35 -2.38 2.86 5.68
N HIS A 36 -1.31 2.53 6.39
CA HIS A 36 -0.61 1.26 6.20
C HIS A 36 -1.50 0.13 6.74
N VAL A 37 -1.78 -0.87 5.91
CA VAL A 37 -2.52 -2.09 6.29
C VAL A 37 -1.49 -3.21 6.43
N PRO A 38 -1.30 -3.78 7.62
CA PRO A 38 -0.31 -4.85 7.83
C PRO A 38 -0.66 -6.06 6.97
N GLY A 39 0.31 -6.58 6.21
CA GLY A 39 0.13 -7.72 5.31
C GLY A 39 -0.23 -7.34 3.86
N ALA A 40 -0.52 -6.06 3.59
CA ALA A 40 -0.75 -5.55 2.23
C ALA A 40 0.53 -5.02 1.55
N ASP A 41 1.68 -5.21 2.20
CA ASP A 41 3.02 -4.77 1.81
C ASP A 41 3.80 -5.79 0.98
N VAL A 42 3.21 -6.96 0.72
CA VAL A 42 3.81 -8.00 -0.12
C VAL A 42 3.76 -7.56 -1.59
N SER A 43 4.93 -7.26 -2.15
CA SER A 43 5.11 -6.97 -3.57
C SER A 43 6.39 -7.62 -4.09
N GLY A 44 6.39 -8.00 -5.37
CA GLY A 44 7.54 -8.65 -6.00
C GLY A 44 7.73 -8.16 -7.43
N ILE A 45 8.97 -7.91 -7.82
CA ILE A 45 9.37 -7.58 -9.19
C ILE A 45 10.17 -8.75 -9.74
N ARG A 46 9.88 -9.16 -10.99
CA ARG A 46 10.71 -10.10 -11.75
C ARG A 46 11.59 -9.32 -12.75
N PRO A 47 12.81 -8.91 -12.38
CA PRO A 47 13.71 -8.25 -13.32
C PRO A 47 14.21 -9.25 -14.36
N VAL A 48 13.81 -9.05 -15.61
CA VAL A 48 14.35 -9.82 -16.75
C VAL A 48 15.49 -9.03 -17.36
N THR A 49 16.72 -9.47 -17.11
CA THR A 49 17.92 -8.83 -17.67
C THR A 49 18.12 -9.29 -19.12
N LYS A 50 18.19 -8.35 -20.05
CA LYS A 50 18.55 -8.65 -21.45
C LYS A 50 20.07 -8.80 -21.55
N ARG A 51 20.53 -9.97 -21.98
CA ARG A 51 21.95 -10.22 -22.27
C ARG A 51 22.44 -9.24 -23.33
N GLN A 52 23.55 -8.55 -23.07
CA GLN A 52 24.13 -7.59 -24.00
C GLN A 52 25.21 -8.28 -24.86
N PRO A 53 25.23 -8.05 -26.19
CA PRO A 53 26.25 -8.63 -27.05
C PRO A 53 27.62 -8.03 -26.71
N ARG A 54 28.65 -8.89 -26.73
CA ARG A 54 30.04 -8.48 -26.50
C ARG A 54 30.81 -8.58 -27.82
N GLN A 55 31.45 -7.49 -28.22
CA GLN A 55 32.37 -7.53 -29.34
C GLN A 55 33.68 -8.16 -28.85
N TYR A 56 34.08 -9.28 -29.44
CA TYR A 56 35.32 -10.00 -29.11
C TYR A 56 36.46 -9.65 -30.07
N MET A 57 36.16 -9.63 -31.37
CA MET A 57 37.16 -9.41 -32.41
C MET A 57 37.32 -7.92 -32.75
N ASN A 58 38.53 -7.55 -33.20
CA ASN A 58 38.90 -6.23 -33.70
C ASN A 58 38.58 -5.07 -32.73
N ARG A 59 38.80 -5.32 -31.44
CA ARG A 59 38.68 -4.32 -30.40
C ARG A 59 39.96 -3.48 -30.31
N ARG A 60 39.81 -2.16 -30.15
CA ARG A 60 40.94 -1.28 -29.80
C ARG A 60 41.53 -1.71 -28.44
N GLY A 61 42.85 -1.90 -28.39
CA GLY A 61 43.58 -2.29 -27.17
C GLY A 61 43.96 -3.77 -27.06
N GLY A 62 43.72 -4.59 -28.10
CA GLY A 62 44.21 -5.96 -28.17
C GLY A 62 43.41 -6.99 -27.35
N PHE A 63 43.79 -8.26 -27.49
CA PHE A 63 43.06 -9.41 -26.95
C PHE A 63 43.09 -9.49 -25.40
N ASN A 64 44.15 -8.99 -24.77
CA ASN A 64 44.33 -9.06 -23.31
C ASN A 64 43.55 -7.99 -22.52
N ARG A 65 42.83 -7.07 -23.19
CA ARG A 65 41.99 -6.07 -22.51
C ARG A 65 40.65 -6.71 -22.11
N PRO A 66 40.15 -6.49 -20.88
CA PRO A 66 38.85 -7.04 -20.47
C PRO A 66 37.74 -6.60 -21.43
N LEU A 67 36.89 -7.56 -21.78
CA LEU A 67 35.69 -7.32 -22.59
C LEU A 67 34.72 -6.39 -21.83
N PRO A 68 33.90 -5.59 -22.52
CA PRO A 68 32.88 -4.77 -21.86
C PRO A 68 32.06 -5.63 -20.91
N ALA A 69 31.83 -5.15 -19.69
CA ALA A 69 31.01 -5.86 -18.72
C ALA A 69 29.60 -6.04 -19.31
N GLU A 70 29.00 -7.21 -19.08
CA GLU A 70 27.59 -7.44 -19.42
C GLU A 70 26.77 -6.52 -18.51
N ARG A 71 26.39 -5.33 -19.01
CA ARG A 71 25.59 -4.39 -18.23
C ARG A 71 24.14 -4.86 -18.29
N ASN A 72 23.75 -5.63 -17.28
CA ASN A 72 22.37 -5.97 -16.99
C ASN A 72 21.68 -4.69 -16.50
N ARG A 73 21.11 -3.91 -17.42
CA ARG A 73 20.24 -2.78 -17.08
C ARG A 73 18.78 -3.18 -17.19
#